data_AF-A0A3D1RMY2-F1
#
_entry.id   AF-A0A3D1RMY2-F1
#
_cell.length_a   1.000
_cell.length_b   1.000
_cell.length_c   1.000
_cell.angle_alpha   90.00
_cell.angle_beta   90.00
_cell.angle_gamma   90.00
#
_symmetry.space_group_name_H-M   'P 1'
#
loop_
_entity.id
_entity.type
_entity.pdbx_description
1 polymer ?
#
loop_
_entity_poly.entity_id
_entity_poly.type
_entity_poly.pdbx_seq_one_letter_code
_entity_poly.pdbx_strand_id
1 'polypeptide(L)'
;MTQMDYARKGQPTPQMETVARKEGIPLEDLMKKVAQGVVAIPANINHQSLNPEGVGEGLRTKINVNLGISRDCLNYEIELEKASLAVKLGAEAIMDLSSFGSTREFRRKLVKMSPAMLGTVPMYDAIGFLQKDLGDITVDEFFKVVEAHAEDGIDFMTIHAGMNRKTAERFKKNSRLMNIVSRGGSLLFAWMELTGQENPFYEHYDRLLDLLHKYDVTISLGDACRPGCIADATDAVQIEELVTLGELTRAAWEKNVQVIVEGPGHMALNEIAANIKLQKKLCHGAPFYVLGPLVTDIAPGYDHITSAIGGAIAASAGADFLCYVTPAEHLRLPTLEDVQEGIMASRIAAHAADIAKGVPGAGERDKRMAKARQKLDWEAQFKEAIDPEKARAYRASSAHDGHTCTMCGKICAVQTINKALAGEKVTLK
;
A
#
# COMPACT_ATOMS: atom_id res chain seq x y z
N MET A 1 1.58 19.25 16.28
CA MET A 1 2.02 18.08 17.06
C MET A 1 1.58 16.87 16.29
N THR A 2 2.50 15.94 16.06
CA THR A 2 2.26 14.71 15.31
C THR A 2 1.67 13.62 16.21
N GLN A 3 1.13 12.54 15.64
CA GLN A 3 0.77 11.37 16.46
C GLN A 3 1.96 10.85 17.28
N MET A 4 3.18 10.90 16.73
CA MET A 4 4.39 10.50 17.44
C MET A 4 4.71 11.43 18.63
N ASP A 5 4.49 12.74 18.51
CA ASP A 5 4.61 13.68 19.64
C ASP A 5 3.67 13.30 20.78
N TYR A 6 2.39 13.08 20.47
CA TYR A 6 1.36 12.74 21.46
C TYR A 6 1.71 11.40 22.13
N ALA A 7 2.06 10.39 21.36
CA ALA A 7 2.44 9.07 21.85
C ALA A 7 3.65 9.12 22.80
N ARG A 8 4.72 9.86 22.44
CA ARG A 8 5.92 10.01 23.28
C ARG A 8 5.64 10.79 24.57
N LYS A 9 4.63 11.66 24.57
CA LYS A 9 4.16 12.38 25.76
C LYS A 9 3.14 11.57 26.59
N GLY A 10 2.80 10.35 26.16
CA GLY A 10 1.78 9.51 26.81
C GLY A 10 0.36 10.09 26.71
N GLN A 11 0.09 10.90 25.68
CA GLN A 11 -1.19 11.55 25.46
C GLN A 11 -1.98 10.81 24.37
N PRO A 12 -3.16 10.25 24.67
CA PRO A 12 -3.98 9.61 23.67
C PRO A 12 -4.62 10.64 22.72
N THR A 13 -4.82 10.24 21.46
CA THR A 13 -5.56 11.01 20.45
C THR A 13 -6.79 10.24 19.98
N PRO A 14 -7.83 10.92 19.47
CA PRO A 14 -8.99 10.26 18.87
C PRO A 14 -8.61 9.29 17.73
N GLN A 15 -7.53 9.61 17.00
CA GLN A 15 -6.98 8.76 15.94
C GLN A 15 -6.43 7.46 16.51
N MET A 16 -5.61 7.51 17.57
CA MET A 16 -5.10 6.31 18.25
C MET A 16 -6.21 5.47 18.87
N GLU A 17 -7.22 6.08 19.49
CA GLU A 17 -8.39 5.38 20.02
C GLU A 17 -9.16 4.63 18.94
N THR A 18 -9.33 5.27 17.77
CA THR A 18 -9.99 4.66 16.62
C THR A 18 -9.21 3.46 16.09
N VAL A 19 -7.89 3.61 15.91
CA VAL A 19 -7.01 2.53 15.43
C VAL A 19 -6.96 1.38 16.43
N ALA A 20 -6.80 1.65 17.73
CA ALA A 20 -6.79 0.63 18.77
C ALA A 20 -8.07 -0.21 18.77
N ARG A 21 -9.24 0.46 18.63
CA ARG A 21 -10.54 -0.21 18.53
C ARG A 21 -10.67 -1.07 17.26
N LYS A 22 -10.22 -0.58 16.10
CA LYS A 22 -10.29 -1.32 14.83
C LYS A 22 -9.40 -2.57 14.85
N GLU A 23 -8.22 -2.45 15.46
CA GLU A 23 -7.22 -3.52 15.51
C GLU A 23 -7.40 -4.45 16.72
N GLY A 24 -8.29 -4.11 17.66
CA GLY A 24 -8.57 -4.93 18.84
C GLY A 24 -7.40 -5.01 19.81
N ILE A 25 -6.56 -3.97 19.87
CA ILE A 25 -5.39 -3.90 20.74
C ILE A 25 -5.57 -2.83 21.83
N PRO A 26 -4.93 -2.96 23.01
CA PRO A 26 -4.95 -1.93 24.03
C PRO A 26 -4.35 -0.61 23.53
N LEU A 27 -4.99 0.51 23.85
CA LEU A 27 -4.55 1.85 23.45
C LEU A 27 -3.11 2.14 23.90
N GLU A 28 -2.76 1.73 25.13
CA GLU A 28 -1.42 1.94 25.69
C GLU A 28 -0.34 1.22 24.86
N ASP A 29 -0.63 0.02 24.37
CA ASP A 29 0.29 -0.77 23.54
C ASP A 29 0.44 -0.14 22.16
N LEU A 30 -0.65 0.35 21.57
CA LEU A 30 -0.60 1.11 20.32
C LEU A 30 0.25 2.38 20.49
N MET A 31 0.03 3.16 21.55
CA MET A 31 0.80 4.38 21.80
C MET A 31 2.30 4.08 21.96
N LYS A 32 2.68 3.00 22.66
CA LYS A 32 4.08 2.57 22.76
C LYS A 32 4.67 2.29 21.38
N LYS A 33 3.93 1.58 20.51
CA LYS A 33 4.36 1.28 19.14
C LYS A 33 4.50 2.52 18.27
N VAL A 34 3.57 3.49 18.37
CA VAL A 34 3.66 4.77 17.67
C VAL A 34 4.84 5.61 18.18
N ALA A 35 5.06 5.66 19.49
CA ALA A 35 6.19 6.39 20.09
C ALA A 35 7.56 5.82 19.66
N GLN A 36 7.65 4.50 19.50
CA GLN A 36 8.81 3.77 19.00
C GLN A 36 9.01 3.90 17.48
N GLY A 37 7.97 4.29 16.73
CA GLY A 37 8.01 4.42 15.27
C GLY A 37 7.76 3.13 14.50
N VAL A 38 7.48 2.01 15.18
CA VAL A 38 7.15 0.71 14.53
C VAL A 38 5.69 0.63 14.05
N VAL A 39 4.89 1.63 14.39
CA VAL A 39 3.56 1.89 13.84
C VAL A 39 3.46 3.37 13.46
N ALA A 40 2.92 3.65 12.28
CA ALA A 40 2.54 4.99 11.84
C ALA A 40 1.01 5.10 11.75
N ILE A 41 0.47 6.28 12.03
CA ILE A 41 -0.92 6.67 11.83
C ILE A 41 -0.90 7.93 10.96
N PRO A 42 -0.91 7.80 9.62
CA PRO A 42 -1.03 8.92 8.70
C PRO A 42 -2.34 9.67 8.95
N ALA A 43 -2.23 10.89 9.48
CA ALA A 43 -3.39 11.68 9.90
C ALA A 43 -3.08 13.17 9.85
N ASN A 44 -2.98 13.71 8.64
CA ASN A 44 -2.72 15.13 8.46
C ASN A 44 -3.85 15.95 9.12
N ILE A 45 -3.47 17.00 9.83
CA ILE A 45 -4.41 17.87 10.56
C ILE A 45 -5.51 18.49 9.68
N ASN A 46 -5.29 18.59 8.37
CA ASN A 46 -6.23 19.16 7.41
C ASN A 46 -7.18 18.11 6.79
N HIS A 47 -6.96 16.80 7.01
CA HIS A 47 -7.81 15.75 6.47
C HIS A 47 -9.01 15.44 7.38
N GLN A 48 -10.05 16.27 7.27
CA GLN A 48 -11.21 16.21 8.19
C GLN A 48 -12.14 15.00 7.98
N SER A 49 -12.09 14.35 6.82
CA SER A 49 -12.93 13.20 6.47
C SER A 49 -12.33 11.85 6.85
N LEU A 50 -11.07 11.85 7.32
CA LEU A 50 -10.29 10.65 7.62
C LEU A 50 -10.99 9.74 8.64
N ASN A 51 -11.00 8.44 8.35
CA ASN A 51 -11.29 7.36 9.28
C ASN A 51 -9.98 6.62 9.59
N PRO A 52 -9.23 7.02 10.63
CA PRO A 52 -7.81 6.69 10.79
C PRO A 52 -7.51 5.19 10.79
N GLU A 53 -6.40 4.83 10.16
CA GLU A 53 -5.85 3.47 10.12
C GLU A 53 -4.40 3.50 10.62
N GLY A 54 -3.97 2.41 11.26
CA GLY A 54 -2.58 2.23 11.68
C GLY A 54 -1.86 1.27 10.73
N VAL A 55 -0.61 1.58 10.40
CA VAL A 55 0.27 0.76 9.58
C VAL A 55 1.49 0.38 10.40
N GLY A 56 1.75 -0.91 10.57
CA GLY A 56 2.96 -1.37 11.27
C GLY A 56 2.79 -2.64 12.10
N GLU A 57 3.79 -2.89 12.94
CA GLU A 57 4.00 -4.18 13.58
C GLU A 57 2.84 -4.60 14.49
N GLY A 58 2.28 -5.78 14.22
CA GLY A 58 1.23 -6.41 15.02
C GLY A 58 -0.19 -5.96 14.65
N LEU A 59 -0.34 -5.06 13.68
CA LEU A 59 -1.63 -4.68 13.11
C LEU A 59 -1.95 -5.54 11.88
N ARG A 60 -3.21 -5.51 11.44
CA ARG A 60 -3.62 -6.10 10.14
C ARG A 60 -2.84 -5.45 8.99
N THR A 61 -2.47 -6.24 7.99
CA THR A 61 -1.86 -5.70 6.76
C THR A 61 -2.86 -4.82 6.03
N LYS A 62 -2.42 -3.64 5.63
CA LYS A 62 -3.24 -2.64 4.92
C LYS A 62 -3.00 -2.72 3.43
N ILE A 63 -3.94 -2.22 2.62
CA ILE A 63 -3.75 -2.10 1.17
C ILE A 63 -3.89 -0.65 0.69
N ASN A 64 -3.15 -0.30 -0.35
CA ASN A 64 -3.22 0.98 -1.05
C ASN A 64 -3.72 0.80 -2.48
N VAL A 65 -4.53 1.76 -2.94
CA VAL A 65 -4.98 1.90 -4.32
C VAL A 65 -4.36 3.13 -4.95
N ASN A 66 -3.68 2.97 -6.08
CA ASN A 66 -3.19 4.11 -6.87
C ASN A 66 -4.24 4.58 -7.86
N LEU A 67 -4.48 5.88 -7.85
CA LEU A 67 -5.27 6.63 -8.82
C LEU A 67 -4.35 7.58 -9.59
N GLY A 68 -4.83 8.16 -10.69
CA GLY A 68 -4.06 9.23 -11.31
C GLY A 68 -4.59 9.68 -12.66
N ILE A 69 -4.62 10.99 -12.81
CA ILE A 69 -4.86 11.68 -14.07
C ILE A 69 -3.54 11.79 -14.84
N SER A 70 -3.55 11.40 -16.11
CA SER A 70 -2.42 11.56 -17.02
C SER A 70 -2.81 12.43 -18.21
N ARG A 71 -1.80 12.84 -19.00
CA ARG A 71 -2.04 13.58 -20.26
C ARG A 71 -2.97 12.82 -21.22
N ASP A 72 -2.89 11.49 -21.21
CA ASP A 72 -3.63 10.62 -22.14
C ASP A 72 -5.02 10.23 -21.60
N CYS A 73 -5.30 10.50 -20.31
CA CYS A 73 -6.60 10.22 -19.69
C CYS A 73 -6.96 11.31 -18.68
N LEU A 74 -7.65 12.34 -19.19
CA LEU A 74 -8.11 13.51 -18.43
C LEU A 74 -9.58 13.38 -18.06
N ASN A 75 -9.92 12.38 -17.24
CA ASN A 75 -11.29 12.20 -16.77
C ASN A 75 -11.35 12.18 -15.24
N TYR A 76 -11.64 13.34 -14.66
CA TYR A 76 -11.73 13.53 -13.21
C TYR A 76 -12.86 12.70 -12.61
N GLU A 77 -13.99 12.60 -13.31
CA GLU A 77 -15.16 11.86 -12.85
C GLU A 77 -14.84 10.38 -12.66
N ILE A 78 -14.16 9.76 -13.64
CA ILE A 78 -13.74 8.35 -13.54
C ILE A 78 -12.76 8.13 -12.39
N GLU A 79 -11.79 9.02 -12.18
CA GLU A 79 -10.86 8.88 -11.05
C GLU A 79 -11.55 9.02 -9.68
N LEU A 80 -12.59 9.87 -9.58
CA LEU A 80 -13.42 9.96 -8.37
C LEU A 80 -14.32 8.72 -8.18
N GLU A 81 -14.80 8.11 -9.27
CA GLU A 81 -15.52 6.84 -9.22
C GLU A 81 -14.60 5.71 -8.74
N LYS A 82 -13.35 5.65 -9.22
CA LYS A 82 -12.35 4.71 -8.74
C LYS A 82 -12.03 4.91 -7.27
N ALA A 83 -11.89 6.16 -6.81
CA ALA A 83 -11.72 6.48 -5.38
C ALA A 83 -12.91 5.98 -4.55
N SER A 84 -14.13 6.25 -5.02
CA SER A 84 -15.36 5.81 -4.35
C SER A 84 -15.48 4.29 -4.30
N LEU A 85 -15.09 3.62 -5.39
CA LEU A 85 -15.04 2.16 -5.48
C LEU A 85 -14.00 1.59 -4.52
N ALA A 86 -12.81 2.17 -4.43
CA ALA A 86 -11.76 1.75 -3.50
C ALA A 86 -12.24 1.79 -2.04
N VAL A 87 -12.89 2.89 -1.64
CA VAL A 87 -13.50 3.03 -0.31
C VAL A 87 -14.62 2.00 -0.11
N LYS A 88 -15.53 1.83 -1.08
CA LYS A 88 -16.62 0.83 -1.02
C LYS A 88 -16.08 -0.58 -0.82
N LEU A 89 -14.99 -0.92 -1.50
CA LEU A 89 -14.35 -2.24 -1.45
C LEU A 89 -13.40 -2.41 -0.25
N GLY A 90 -13.27 -1.39 0.60
CA GLY A 90 -12.54 -1.45 1.85
C GLY A 90 -11.03 -1.32 1.71
N ALA A 91 -10.54 -0.55 0.75
CA ALA A 91 -9.14 -0.12 0.73
C ALA A 91 -8.89 0.90 1.85
N GLU A 92 -7.80 0.73 2.60
CA GLU A 92 -7.46 1.61 3.72
C GLU A 92 -6.70 2.87 3.32
N ALA A 93 -6.09 2.85 2.13
CA ALA A 93 -5.38 3.99 1.57
C ALA A 93 -5.61 4.17 0.07
N ILE A 94 -5.51 5.42 -0.36
CA ILE A 94 -5.53 5.82 -1.76
C ILE A 94 -4.36 6.76 -2.01
N MET A 95 -3.59 6.52 -3.06
CA MET A 95 -2.58 7.47 -3.54
C MET A 95 -3.07 8.17 -4.80
N ASP A 96 -3.03 9.51 -4.77
CA ASP A 96 -3.19 10.34 -5.97
C ASP A 96 -1.82 10.51 -6.65
N LEU A 97 -1.66 9.81 -7.79
CA LEU A 97 -0.47 9.85 -8.63
C LEU A 97 -0.68 10.70 -9.89
N SER A 98 -1.68 11.60 -9.87
CA SER A 98 -1.94 12.52 -10.97
C SER A 98 -0.72 13.38 -11.28
N SER A 99 -0.43 13.56 -12.56
CA SER A 99 0.75 14.30 -13.03
C SER A 99 0.42 15.30 -14.13
N PHE A 100 -0.86 15.55 -14.40
CA PHE A 100 -1.31 16.44 -15.45
C PHE A 100 -2.67 17.07 -15.11
N GLY A 101 -2.90 18.31 -15.54
CA GLY A 101 -4.14 19.04 -15.30
C GLY A 101 -4.19 19.76 -13.93
N SER A 102 -5.40 20.07 -13.46
CA SER A 102 -5.68 20.71 -12.16
C SER A 102 -5.59 19.69 -11.02
N THR A 103 -4.39 19.14 -10.81
CA THR A 103 -4.08 18.13 -9.78
C THR A 103 -4.50 18.59 -8.38
N ARG A 104 -4.30 19.87 -8.06
CA ARG A 104 -4.71 20.47 -6.78
C ARG A 104 -6.21 20.44 -6.52
N GLU A 105 -7.03 20.67 -7.55
CA GLU A 105 -8.48 20.64 -7.39
C GLU A 105 -8.98 19.22 -7.13
N PHE A 106 -8.49 18.25 -7.91
CA PHE A 106 -8.77 16.84 -7.72
C PHE A 106 -8.38 16.38 -6.31
N ARG A 107 -7.14 16.67 -5.90
CA ARG A 107 -6.61 16.34 -4.58
C ARG A 107 -7.46 16.89 -3.44
N ARG A 108 -7.86 18.16 -3.50
CA ARG A 108 -8.73 18.77 -2.47
C ARG A 108 -10.13 18.16 -2.45
N LYS A 109 -10.66 17.74 -3.61
CA LYS A 109 -11.94 17.04 -3.68
C LYS A 109 -11.82 15.64 -3.07
N LEU A 110 -10.72 14.93 -3.34
CA LEU A 110 -10.41 13.62 -2.77
C LEU A 110 -10.31 13.68 -1.23
N VAL A 111 -9.57 14.66 -0.69
CA VAL A 111 -9.45 14.90 0.76
C VAL A 111 -10.79 15.20 1.42
N LYS A 112 -11.69 15.90 0.74
CA LYS A 112 -13.03 16.18 1.29
C LYS A 112 -13.93 14.94 1.33
N MET A 113 -13.79 14.01 0.38
CA MET A 113 -14.73 12.89 0.22
C MET A 113 -14.24 11.57 0.80
N SER A 114 -12.93 11.34 0.87
CA SER A 114 -12.35 10.04 1.17
C SER A 114 -12.15 9.87 2.69
N PRO A 115 -12.62 8.77 3.28
CA PRO A 115 -12.25 8.39 4.64
C PRO A 115 -10.94 7.58 4.72
N ALA A 116 -10.38 7.16 3.58
CA ALA A 116 -9.12 6.41 3.53
C ALA A 116 -7.91 7.33 3.74
N MET A 117 -6.77 6.79 4.18
CA MET A 117 -5.51 7.54 4.22
C MET A 117 -5.13 7.99 2.81
N LEU A 118 -4.75 9.25 2.63
CA LEU A 118 -4.41 9.80 1.33
C LEU A 118 -2.90 10.01 1.18
N GLY A 119 -2.34 9.44 0.12
CA GLY A 119 -0.94 9.59 -0.23
C GLY A 119 -0.72 10.31 -1.55
N THR A 120 0.47 10.89 -1.74
CA THR A 120 0.90 11.46 -3.03
C THR A 120 2.40 11.29 -3.25
N VAL A 121 2.84 11.56 -4.48
CA VAL A 121 4.26 11.72 -4.81
C VAL A 121 4.48 13.16 -5.31
N PRO A 122 4.87 14.12 -4.44
CA PRO A 122 5.00 15.54 -4.82
C PRO A 122 5.90 15.78 -6.05
N MET A 123 6.90 14.91 -6.27
CA MET A 123 7.78 14.98 -7.44
C MET A 123 7.03 14.85 -8.79
N TYR A 124 5.91 14.12 -8.83
CA TYR A 124 5.13 13.96 -10.07
C TYR A 124 4.39 15.24 -10.41
N ASP A 125 3.85 15.89 -9.39
CA ASP A 125 3.12 17.13 -9.55
C ASP A 125 4.07 18.29 -9.86
N ALA A 126 5.34 18.27 -9.39
CA ALA A 126 6.29 19.36 -9.63
C ALA A 126 6.41 19.77 -11.10
N ILE A 127 6.42 18.82 -12.05
CA ILE A 127 6.50 19.12 -13.48
C ILE A 127 5.20 19.76 -13.98
N GLY A 128 4.04 19.20 -13.62
CA GLY A 128 2.73 19.72 -14.05
C GLY A 128 2.35 21.05 -13.37
N PHE A 129 2.71 21.18 -12.10
CA PHE A 129 2.42 22.31 -11.22
C PHE A 129 3.27 23.54 -11.55
N LEU A 130 4.56 23.34 -11.85
CA LEU A 130 5.50 24.44 -12.11
C LEU A 130 5.57 24.81 -13.59
N GLN A 131 5.18 23.91 -14.50
CA GLN A 131 5.29 24.09 -15.96
C GLN A 131 6.71 24.50 -16.40
N LYS A 132 7.73 23.94 -15.75
CA LYS A 132 9.14 24.16 -16.04
C LYS A 132 9.79 22.88 -16.54
N ASP A 133 10.85 23.07 -17.33
CA ASP A 133 11.78 21.99 -17.61
C ASP A 133 12.47 21.56 -16.31
N LEU A 134 12.74 20.26 -16.22
CA LEU A 134 13.23 19.64 -14.98
C LEU A 134 14.46 20.37 -14.41
N GLY A 135 15.46 20.66 -15.25
CA GLY A 135 16.70 21.32 -14.82
C GLY A 135 16.53 22.75 -14.29
N ASP A 136 15.41 23.41 -14.59
CA ASP A 136 15.12 24.79 -14.17
C ASP A 136 14.33 24.87 -12.85
N ILE A 137 13.91 23.71 -12.31
CA ILE A 137 13.20 23.65 -11.03
C ILE A 137 14.21 23.85 -9.91
N THR A 138 13.95 24.86 -9.07
CA THR A 138 14.78 25.17 -7.91
C THR A 138 14.39 24.32 -6.69
N VAL A 139 15.32 24.18 -5.74
CA VAL A 139 15.07 23.53 -4.45
C VAL A 139 13.82 24.10 -3.76
N ASP A 140 13.70 25.43 -3.69
CA ASP A 140 12.55 26.08 -3.06
C ASP A 140 11.22 25.75 -3.75
N GLU A 141 11.22 25.53 -5.05
CA GLU A 141 10.03 25.16 -5.80
C GLU A 141 9.60 23.72 -5.52
N PHE A 142 10.54 22.77 -5.39
CA PHE A 142 10.20 21.42 -4.90
C PHE A 142 9.55 21.47 -3.52
N PHE A 143 10.10 22.27 -2.60
CA PHE A 143 9.54 22.43 -1.25
C PHE A 143 8.17 23.09 -1.24
N LYS A 144 7.91 24.06 -2.14
CA LYS A 144 6.57 24.66 -2.31
C LYS A 144 5.54 23.63 -2.73
N VAL A 145 5.89 22.67 -3.58
CA VAL A 145 4.98 21.59 -4.01
C VAL A 145 4.67 20.67 -2.82
N VAL A 146 5.68 20.28 -2.04
CA VAL A 146 5.48 19.48 -0.82
C VAL A 146 4.56 20.22 0.18
N GLU A 147 4.81 21.51 0.43
CA GLU A 147 3.97 22.32 1.32
C GLU A 147 2.52 22.40 0.81
N ALA A 148 2.32 22.60 -0.49
CA ALA A 148 0.98 22.66 -1.08
C ALA A 148 0.19 21.36 -0.85
N HIS A 149 0.83 20.19 -0.98
CA HIS A 149 0.18 18.91 -0.69
C HIS A 149 -0.17 18.76 0.81
N ALA A 150 0.69 19.28 1.70
CA ALA A 150 0.46 19.21 3.15
C ALA A 150 -0.70 20.11 3.56
N GLU A 151 -0.77 21.32 2.98
CA GLU A 151 -1.92 22.24 3.14
C GLU A 151 -3.22 21.64 2.61
N ASP A 152 -3.15 20.89 1.51
CA ASP A 152 -4.34 20.31 0.89
C ASP A 152 -4.89 19.12 1.70
N GLY A 153 -4.15 18.58 2.66
CA GLY A 153 -4.59 17.52 3.58
C GLY A 153 -4.13 16.11 3.23
N ILE A 154 -3.00 15.96 2.55
CA ILE A 154 -2.40 14.64 2.30
C ILE A 154 -1.78 14.07 3.56
N ASP A 155 -2.11 12.82 3.90
CA ASP A 155 -1.68 12.15 5.14
C ASP A 155 -0.26 11.61 5.09
N PHE A 156 0.16 11.10 3.93
CA PHE A 156 1.53 10.62 3.71
C PHE A 156 2.09 11.02 2.35
N MET A 157 3.39 11.26 2.27
CA MET A 157 4.03 11.65 1.02
C MET A 157 5.23 10.79 0.71
N THR A 158 5.23 10.20 -0.49
CA THR A 158 6.38 9.49 -1.02
C THR A 158 7.45 10.47 -1.44
N ILE A 159 8.56 10.49 -0.68
CA ILE A 159 9.73 11.31 -0.93
C ILE A 159 10.94 10.42 -1.16
N HIS A 160 11.53 10.53 -2.34
CA HIS A 160 12.65 9.72 -2.80
C HIS A 160 14.00 10.30 -2.33
N ALA A 161 14.14 10.54 -1.03
CA ALA A 161 15.35 11.12 -0.44
C ALA A 161 16.54 10.13 -0.40
N GLY A 162 16.30 8.83 -0.63
CA GLY A 162 17.35 7.80 -0.71
C GLY A 162 18.21 7.84 -1.98
N MET A 163 17.72 8.48 -3.05
CA MET A 163 18.49 8.75 -4.28
C MET A 163 19.44 9.94 -4.08
N ASN A 164 20.46 9.77 -3.23
CA ASN A 164 21.55 10.74 -3.06
C ASN A 164 22.69 10.47 -4.05
N ARG A 165 23.72 11.32 -4.07
CA ARG A 165 24.87 11.18 -5.00
C ARG A 165 25.59 9.84 -4.84
N LYS A 166 25.68 9.28 -3.64
CA LYS A 166 26.30 7.97 -3.39
C LYS A 166 25.48 6.85 -4.04
N THR A 167 24.17 6.87 -3.87
CA THR A 167 23.23 5.94 -4.53
C THR A 167 23.27 6.09 -6.04
N ALA A 168 23.29 7.33 -6.56
CA ALA A 168 23.42 7.62 -7.99
C ALA A 168 24.74 7.07 -8.57
N GLU A 169 25.85 7.24 -7.87
CA GLU A 169 27.13 6.63 -8.25
C GLU A 169 27.10 5.11 -8.21
N ARG A 170 26.46 4.52 -7.21
CA ARG A 170 26.27 3.06 -7.11
C ARG A 170 25.50 2.55 -8.32
N PHE A 171 24.40 3.22 -8.68
CA PHE A 171 23.62 2.91 -9.87
C PHE A 171 24.47 2.97 -11.15
N LYS A 172 25.22 4.05 -11.38
CA LYS A 172 26.09 4.18 -12.57
C LYS A 172 27.17 3.10 -12.67
N LYS A 173 27.63 2.56 -11.53
CA LYS A 173 28.64 1.50 -11.48
C LYS A 173 28.05 0.09 -11.63
N ASN A 174 26.75 -0.09 -11.43
CA ASN A 174 26.07 -1.38 -11.45
C ASN A 174 24.96 -1.35 -12.49
N SER A 175 25.27 -1.86 -13.69
CA SER A 175 24.29 -1.93 -14.78
C SER A 175 23.11 -2.81 -14.40
N ARG A 176 21.91 -2.25 -14.49
CA ARG A 176 20.63 -2.97 -14.37
C ARG A 176 20.06 -3.30 -15.74
N LEU A 177 19.23 -4.34 -15.81
CA LEU A 177 18.49 -4.69 -17.01
C LEU A 177 17.42 -3.62 -17.34
N MET A 178 16.72 -3.11 -16.33
CA MET A 178 15.64 -2.12 -16.50
C MET A 178 15.95 -0.71 -15.97
N ASN A 179 17.22 -0.41 -15.66
CA ASN A 179 17.64 0.88 -15.09
C ASN A 179 16.82 1.25 -13.81
N ILE A 180 16.39 2.52 -13.70
CA ILE A 180 15.52 3.02 -12.64
C ILE A 180 14.07 3.05 -13.17
N VAL A 181 13.19 2.22 -12.57
CA VAL A 181 11.76 2.16 -12.91
C VAL A 181 10.87 3.01 -12.01
N SER A 182 11.42 3.56 -10.92
CA SER A 182 10.70 4.56 -10.14
C SER A 182 10.61 5.86 -10.91
N ARG A 183 9.38 6.32 -11.21
CA ARG A 183 9.17 7.63 -11.85
C ARG A 183 9.76 8.77 -11.01
N GLY A 184 9.59 8.73 -9.69
CA GLY A 184 10.07 9.81 -8.82
C GLY A 184 11.59 9.74 -8.66
N GLY A 185 12.11 8.52 -8.54
CA GLY A 185 13.54 8.26 -8.52
C GLY A 185 14.25 8.69 -9.80
N SER A 186 13.70 8.37 -10.97
CA SER A 186 14.29 8.71 -12.26
C SER A 186 14.27 10.22 -12.52
N LEU A 187 13.19 10.92 -12.14
CA LEU A 187 13.11 12.37 -12.24
C LEU A 187 14.12 13.07 -11.32
N LEU A 188 14.30 12.60 -10.08
CA LEU A 188 15.31 13.17 -9.18
C LEU A 188 16.73 12.88 -9.66
N PHE A 189 17.00 11.64 -10.09
CA PHE A 189 18.30 11.29 -10.66
C PHE A 189 18.61 12.19 -11.87
N ALA A 190 17.67 12.36 -12.80
CA ALA A 190 17.85 13.23 -13.96
C ALA A 190 18.05 14.70 -13.55
N TRP A 191 17.32 15.20 -12.57
CA TRP A 191 17.51 16.56 -12.03
C TRP A 191 18.92 16.77 -11.46
N MET A 192 19.43 15.79 -10.70
CA MET A 192 20.79 15.83 -10.15
C MET A 192 21.84 15.83 -11.26
N GLU A 193 21.66 15.03 -12.31
CA GLU A 193 22.59 15.00 -13.45
C GLU A 193 22.58 16.30 -14.26
N LEU A 194 21.42 16.91 -14.46
CA LEU A 194 21.27 18.15 -15.23
C LEU A 194 21.86 19.36 -14.50
N THR A 195 21.77 19.38 -13.17
CA THR A 195 22.14 20.54 -12.35
C THR A 195 23.49 20.39 -11.63
N GLY A 196 23.98 19.16 -11.48
CA GLY A 196 25.14 18.83 -10.65
C GLY A 196 24.90 18.91 -9.14
N GLN A 197 23.68 19.28 -8.72
CA GLN A 197 23.31 19.43 -7.32
C GLN A 197 23.04 18.08 -6.64
N GLU A 198 23.03 18.06 -5.31
CA GLU A 198 22.59 16.90 -4.53
C GLU A 198 21.06 16.84 -4.50
N ASN A 199 20.49 15.65 -4.27
CA ASN A 199 19.05 15.50 -4.09
C ASN A 199 18.52 16.52 -3.04
N PRO A 200 17.57 17.40 -3.41
CA PRO A 200 17.15 18.50 -2.56
C PRO A 200 16.46 18.02 -1.27
N PHE A 201 15.78 16.88 -1.33
CA PHE A 201 15.13 16.28 -0.16
C PHE A 201 16.13 15.60 0.77
N TYR A 202 17.27 15.15 0.25
CA TYR A 202 18.36 14.59 1.05
C TYR A 202 19.21 15.70 1.68
N GLU A 203 19.67 16.66 0.87
CA GLU A 203 20.53 17.76 1.33
C GLU A 203 19.83 18.66 2.36
N HIS A 204 18.53 18.89 2.19
CA HIS A 204 17.72 19.72 3.08
C HIS A 204 16.70 18.90 3.89
N TYR A 205 17.06 17.68 4.29
CA TYR A 205 16.15 16.78 5.00
C TYR A 205 15.57 17.40 6.28
N ASP A 206 16.37 18.14 7.05
CA ASP A 206 15.88 18.82 8.26
C ASP A 206 14.74 19.81 7.97
N ARG A 207 14.86 20.60 6.89
CA ARG A 207 13.82 21.53 6.43
C ARG A 207 12.56 20.77 6.03
N LEU A 208 12.73 19.61 5.38
CA LEU A 208 11.60 18.78 4.96
C LEU A 208 10.85 18.26 6.19
N LEU A 209 11.57 17.74 7.18
CA LEU A 209 10.98 17.22 8.40
C LEU A 209 10.23 18.30 9.19
N ASP A 210 10.77 19.52 9.28
CA ASP A 210 10.08 20.64 9.95
C ASP A 210 8.75 20.99 9.26
N LEU A 211 8.73 20.94 7.92
CA LEU A 211 7.52 21.12 7.12
C LEU A 211 6.51 20.01 7.39
N LEU A 212 6.91 18.74 7.31
CA LEU A 212 5.99 17.60 7.50
C LEU A 212 5.43 17.55 8.93
N HIS A 213 6.27 17.84 9.92
CA HIS A 213 5.89 17.91 11.33
C HIS A 213 4.78 18.95 11.60
N LYS A 214 4.83 20.10 10.93
CA LYS A 214 3.82 21.18 11.06
C LYS A 214 2.39 20.67 10.79
N TYR A 215 2.23 19.72 9.88
CA TYR A 215 0.94 19.22 9.41
C TYR A 215 0.61 17.78 9.85
N ASP A 216 1.50 17.10 10.58
CA ASP A 216 1.41 15.65 10.87
C ASP A 216 1.36 14.78 9.60
N VAL A 217 2.17 15.14 8.60
CA VAL A 217 2.36 14.33 7.41
C VAL A 217 3.36 13.21 7.71
N THR A 218 2.97 11.98 7.46
CA THR A 218 3.88 10.83 7.52
C THR A 218 4.78 10.82 6.28
N ILE A 219 6.10 10.75 6.46
CA ILE A 219 7.00 10.59 5.32
C ILE A 219 7.00 9.12 4.89
N SER A 220 6.61 8.87 3.65
CA SER A 220 6.84 7.59 2.98
C SER A 220 8.18 7.69 2.26
N LEU A 221 9.22 7.07 2.81
CA LEU A 221 10.56 7.10 2.23
C LEU A 221 10.58 6.21 0.99
N GLY A 222 10.52 6.84 -0.18
CA GLY A 222 10.34 6.19 -1.48
C GLY A 222 11.55 5.37 -1.91
N ASP A 223 11.28 4.32 -2.66
CA ASP A 223 12.26 3.35 -3.17
C ASP A 223 12.68 3.67 -4.61
N ALA A 224 13.47 4.73 -4.79
CA ALA A 224 13.91 5.19 -6.10
C ALA A 224 14.62 4.09 -6.89
N CYS A 225 15.35 3.22 -6.20
CA CYS A 225 16.12 2.12 -6.73
C CYS A 225 15.41 0.78 -6.60
N ARG A 226 14.08 0.71 -6.54
CA ARG A 226 13.40 -0.59 -6.61
C ARG A 226 13.68 -1.34 -7.92
N PRO A 227 13.71 -2.68 -7.89
CA PRO A 227 13.85 -3.50 -9.09
C PRO A 227 12.60 -3.49 -9.96
N GLY A 228 12.79 -3.33 -11.27
CA GLY A 228 11.72 -3.40 -12.28
C GLY A 228 11.61 -4.73 -13.01
N CYS A 229 12.55 -5.65 -12.75
CA CYS A 229 12.50 -7.04 -13.19
C CYS A 229 13.14 -7.93 -12.12
N ILE A 230 12.87 -9.22 -12.18
CA ILE A 230 13.42 -10.18 -11.22
C ILE A 230 14.95 -10.24 -11.25
N ALA A 231 15.58 -9.91 -12.39
CA ALA A 231 17.04 -9.96 -12.54
C ALA A 231 17.74 -8.82 -11.78
N ASP A 232 17.05 -7.71 -11.53
CA ASP A 232 17.58 -6.55 -10.80
C ASP A 232 17.27 -6.62 -9.29
N ALA A 233 16.58 -7.68 -8.84
CA ALA A 233 16.14 -7.85 -7.46
C ALA A 233 17.31 -8.02 -6.48
N THR A 234 17.18 -7.39 -5.31
CA THR A 234 18.14 -7.47 -4.20
C THR A 234 19.57 -7.08 -4.60
N ASP A 235 19.72 -6.24 -5.63
CA ASP A 235 21.03 -5.83 -6.13
C ASP A 235 21.71 -4.78 -5.23
N ALA A 236 22.97 -4.47 -5.55
CA ALA A 236 23.76 -3.51 -4.78
C ALA A 236 23.15 -2.09 -4.75
N VAL A 237 22.39 -1.71 -5.79
CA VAL A 237 21.79 -0.38 -5.90
C VAL A 237 20.57 -0.27 -4.97
N GLN A 238 19.73 -1.29 -4.93
CA GLN A 238 18.58 -1.37 -4.03
C GLN A 238 19.04 -1.36 -2.57
N ILE A 239 20.07 -2.15 -2.24
CA ILE A 239 20.56 -2.24 -0.85
C ILE A 239 21.24 -0.95 -0.41
N GLU A 240 21.98 -0.26 -1.28
CA GLU A 240 22.58 1.05 -0.97
C GLU A 240 21.53 2.10 -0.61
N GLU A 241 20.44 2.17 -1.39
CA GLU A 241 19.33 3.05 -1.06
C GLU A 241 18.69 2.64 0.28
N LEU A 242 18.39 1.36 0.48
CA LEU A 242 17.74 0.87 1.70
C LEU A 242 18.53 1.21 2.98
N VAL A 243 19.87 1.13 2.92
CA VAL A 243 20.75 1.56 4.02
C VAL A 243 20.54 3.05 4.30
N THR A 244 20.51 3.88 3.26
CA THR A 244 20.25 5.33 3.37
C THR A 244 18.87 5.59 3.98
N LEU A 245 17.83 4.86 3.55
CA LEU A 245 16.48 5.02 4.11
C LEU A 245 16.42 4.71 5.61
N GLY A 246 17.23 3.75 6.09
CA GLY A 246 17.35 3.46 7.53
C GLY A 246 17.96 4.63 8.33
N GLU A 247 18.94 5.32 7.76
CA GLU A 247 19.53 6.53 8.37
C GLU A 247 18.52 7.68 8.41
N LEU A 248 17.82 7.92 7.30
CA LEU A 248 16.78 8.94 7.20
C LEU A 248 15.61 8.65 8.15
N THR A 249 15.26 7.39 8.35
CA THR A 249 14.22 6.97 9.31
C THR A 249 14.55 7.45 10.73
N ARG A 250 15.80 7.27 11.20
CA ARG A 250 16.20 7.75 12.52
C ARG A 250 16.13 9.26 12.63
N ALA A 251 16.64 9.98 11.62
CA ALA A 251 16.59 11.45 11.60
C ALA A 251 15.14 11.98 11.64
N ALA A 252 14.21 11.35 10.91
CA ALA A 252 12.79 11.69 10.99
C ALA A 252 12.20 11.47 12.37
N TRP A 253 12.52 10.34 13.01
CA TRP A 253 12.06 10.04 14.37
C TRP A 253 12.64 10.97 15.42
N GLU A 254 13.86 11.50 15.26
CA GLU A 254 14.42 12.52 16.16
C GLU A 254 13.59 13.81 16.14
N LYS A 255 12.94 14.11 15.00
CA LYS A 255 12.01 15.24 14.83
C LYS A 255 10.52 14.87 15.00
N ASN A 256 10.21 13.72 15.58
CA ASN A 256 8.84 13.22 15.77
C ASN A 256 8.01 13.14 14.48
N VAL A 257 8.65 12.99 13.31
CA VAL A 257 7.94 12.74 12.05
C VAL A 257 7.75 11.24 11.89
N GLN A 258 6.51 10.81 11.64
CA GLN A 258 6.18 9.41 11.42
C GLN A 258 6.74 8.94 10.07
N VAL A 259 7.20 7.69 10.00
CA VAL A 259 7.88 7.15 8.81
C VAL A 259 7.19 5.87 8.35
N ILE A 260 7.01 5.73 7.05
CA ILE A 260 6.80 4.48 6.33
C ILE A 260 7.98 4.33 5.37
N VAL A 261 8.53 3.14 5.20
CA VAL A 261 9.58 2.89 4.20
C VAL A 261 8.96 2.15 3.03
N GLU A 262 9.26 2.56 1.80
CA GLU A 262 8.83 1.87 0.58
C GLU A 262 9.84 0.81 0.16
N GLY A 263 9.38 -0.19 -0.58
CA GLY A 263 10.16 -1.35 -0.94
C GLY A 263 9.72 -2.03 -2.23
N PRO A 264 10.48 -3.06 -2.64
CA PRO A 264 10.60 -3.53 -4.01
C PRO A 264 9.31 -3.82 -4.77
N GLY A 265 9.46 -3.71 -6.10
CA GLY A 265 8.49 -4.12 -7.10
C GLY A 265 8.67 -5.57 -7.57
N HIS A 266 9.68 -5.88 -8.37
CA HIS A 266 9.83 -7.22 -8.97
C HIS A 266 10.88 -8.04 -8.22
N MET A 267 10.51 -9.23 -7.73
CA MET A 267 11.43 -10.10 -6.99
C MET A 267 11.07 -11.58 -7.14
N ALA A 268 12.06 -12.44 -7.37
CA ALA A 268 11.84 -13.88 -7.33
C ALA A 268 11.41 -14.31 -5.91
N LEU A 269 10.56 -15.34 -5.87
CA LEU A 269 9.83 -15.77 -4.68
C LEU A 269 10.75 -16.13 -3.49
N ASN A 270 11.94 -16.66 -3.78
CA ASN A 270 12.95 -17.05 -2.78
C ASN A 270 13.70 -15.87 -2.15
N GLU A 271 13.62 -14.67 -2.71
CA GLU A 271 14.34 -13.47 -2.22
C GLU A 271 13.48 -12.64 -1.25
N ILE A 272 12.16 -12.70 -1.40
CA ILE A 272 11.20 -11.81 -0.73
C ILE A 272 11.42 -11.78 0.78
N ALA A 273 11.39 -12.93 1.44
CA ALA A 273 11.46 -13.00 2.90
C ALA A 273 12.79 -12.46 3.47
N ALA A 274 13.89 -12.62 2.74
CA ALA A 274 15.19 -12.08 3.13
C ALA A 274 15.19 -10.55 2.99
N ASN A 275 14.64 -10.01 1.90
CA ASN A 275 14.52 -8.58 1.67
C ASN A 275 13.66 -7.89 2.76
N ILE A 276 12.51 -8.46 3.11
CA ILE A 276 11.65 -7.93 4.20
C ILE A 276 12.43 -7.89 5.52
N LYS A 277 13.12 -8.97 5.89
CA LYS A 277 13.91 -9.01 7.13
C LYS A 277 15.06 -8.01 7.13
N LEU A 278 15.70 -7.80 5.98
CA LEU A 278 16.76 -6.83 5.82
C LEU A 278 16.24 -5.42 6.06
N GLN A 279 15.11 -5.04 5.45
CA GLN A 279 14.49 -3.74 5.71
C GLN A 279 14.14 -3.59 7.19
N LYS A 280 13.46 -4.57 7.79
CA LYS A 280 13.05 -4.47 9.20
C LYS A 280 14.24 -4.27 10.13
N LYS A 281 15.39 -4.85 9.79
CA LYS A 281 16.63 -4.66 10.56
C LYS A 281 17.27 -3.29 10.31
N LEU A 282 17.44 -2.87 9.06
CA LEU A 282 18.13 -1.64 8.69
C LEU A 282 17.33 -0.38 9.05
N CYS A 283 16.00 -0.45 8.91
CA CYS A 283 15.07 0.64 9.15
C CYS A 283 14.36 0.52 10.51
N HIS A 284 14.96 -0.20 11.47
CA HIS A 284 14.55 -0.19 12.88
C HIS A 284 13.10 -0.63 13.16
N GLY A 285 12.55 -1.52 12.33
CA GLY A 285 11.18 -1.98 12.45
C GLY A 285 10.12 -1.01 11.92
N ALA A 286 10.52 0.09 11.26
CA ALA A 286 9.60 1.01 10.61
C ALA A 286 8.60 0.26 9.70
N PRO A 287 7.34 0.73 9.60
CA PRO A 287 6.35 0.16 8.70
C PRO A 287 6.88 0.01 7.28
N PHE A 288 6.64 -1.15 6.66
CA PHE A 288 7.17 -1.45 5.34
C PHE A 288 6.06 -1.57 4.29
N TYR A 289 6.19 -0.79 3.23
CA TYR A 289 5.21 -0.61 2.17
C TYR A 289 5.77 -1.12 0.84
N VAL A 290 5.21 -2.20 0.29
CA VAL A 290 5.77 -2.87 -0.90
C VAL A 290 4.81 -2.84 -2.09
N LEU A 291 5.34 -2.75 -3.30
CA LEU A 291 4.57 -2.80 -4.55
C LEU A 291 4.48 -4.23 -5.09
N GLY A 292 3.45 -4.97 -4.69
CA GLY A 292 3.40 -6.42 -4.89
C GLY A 292 4.16 -7.15 -3.77
N PRO A 293 5.33 -7.77 -4.01
CA PRO A 293 6.14 -7.76 -5.24
C PRO A 293 5.67 -8.73 -6.33
N LEU A 294 5.95 -8.42 -7.59
CA LEU A 294 5.73 -9.32 -8.74
C LEU A 294 6.76 -10.44 -8.74
N VAL A 295 6.28 -11.69 -8.69
CA VAL A 295 7.16 -12.88 -8.59
C VAL A 295 7.68 -13.40 -9.93
N THR A 296 7.19 -12.85 -11.03
CA THR A 296 7.60 -13.21 -12.39
C THR A 296 7.20 -12.10 -13.38
N ASP A 297 8.03 -11.90 -14.41
CA ASP A 297 7.89 -10.80 -15.37
C ASP A 297 7.15 -11.21 -16.66
N ILE A 298 6.71 -12.47 -16.77
CA ILE A 298 6.23 -13.06 -18.03
C ILE A 298 4.70 -13.13 -18.16
N ALA A 299 3.96 -12.49 -17.25
CA ALA A 299 2.49 -12.55 -17.22
C ALA A 299 1.79 -11.18 -17.23
N PRO A 300 2.20 -10.22 -18.11
CA PRO A 300 1.49 -8.95 -18.22
C PRO A 300 0.02 -9.19 -18.59
N GLY A 301 -0.89 -8.42 -17.98
CA GLY A 301 -2.33 -8.70 -17.99
C GLY A 301 -2.81 -9.50 -16.78
N TYR A 302 -1.90 -10.13 -16.05
CA TYR A 302 -2.17 -10.91 -14.84
C TYR A 302 -1.27 -10.49 -13.66
N ASP A 303 -0.72 -9.28 -13.71
CA ASP A 303 0.23 -8.82 -12.70
C ASP A 303 -0.40 -8.62 -11.31
N HIS A 304 -1.71 -8.42 -11.23
CA HIS A 304 -2.46 -8.52 -9.97
C HIS A 304 -2.35 -9.92 -9.30
N ILE A 305 -2.15 -11.00 -10.08
CA ILE A 305 -1.94 -12.36 -9.56
C ILE A 305 -0.48 -12.56 -9.18
N THR A 306 0.46 -12.19 -10.05
CA THR A 306 1.90 -12.35 -9.80
C THR A 306 2.32 -11.56 -8.55
N SER A 307 1.78 -10.35 -8.40
CA SER A 307 1.97 -9.49 -7.23
C SER A 307 1.26 -10.00 -5.97
N ALA A 308 0.05 -10.57 -6.07
CA ALA A 308 -0.65 -11.10 -4.89
C ALA A 308 0.11 -12.28 -4.26
N ILE A 309 0.76 -13.12 -5.07
CA ILE A 309 1.63 -14.20 -4.57
C ILE A 309 2.78 -13.60 -3.76
N GLY A 310 3.51 -12.64 -4.34
CA GLY A 310 4.64 -12.03 -3.67
C GLY A 310 4.23 -11.19 -2.46
N GLY A 311 3.13 -10.46 -2.56
CA GLY A 311 2.57 -9.64 -1.47
C GLY A 311 2.12 -10.46 -0.28
N ALA A 312 1.51 -11.63 -0.49
CA ALA A 312 1.18 -12.54 0.60
C ALA A 312 2.44 -13.02 1.32
N ILE A 313 3.51 -13.34 0.60
CA ILE A 313 4.80 -13.77 1.19
C ILE A 313 5.48 -12.61 1.91
N ALA A 314 5.52 -11.44 1.28
CA ALA A 314 6.12 -10.23 1.84
C ALA A 314 5.43 -9.84 3.15
N ALA A 315 4.10 -9.76 3.14
CA ALA A 315 3.32 -9.45 4.33
C ALA A 315 3.45 -10.54 5.42
N SER A 316 3.47 -11.82 5.04
CA SER A 316 3.72 -12.92 5.99
C SER A 316 5.11 -12.83 6.64
N ALA A 317 6.09 -12.28 5.93
CA ALA A 317 7.45 -12.06 6.42
C ALA A 317 7.61 -10.75 7.22
N GLY A 318 6.60 -9.88 7.23
CA GLY A 318 6.59 -8.64 8.03
C GLY A 318 6.32 -7.35 7.26
N ALA A 319 5.95 -7.38 5.98
CA ALA A 319 5.44 -6.17 5.31
C ALA A 319 4.06 -5.79 5.87
N ASP A 320 3.83 -4.49 6.09
CA ASP A 320 2.64 -3.99 6.80
C ASP A 320 1.61 -3.39 5.85
N PHE A 321 2.05 -3.01 4.65
CA PHE A 321 1.26 -2.25 3.70
C PHE A 321 1.57 -2.74 2.29
N LEU A 322 0.53 -3.09 1.54
CA LEU A 322 0.64 -3.59 0.17
C LEU A 322 0.09 -2.56 -0.80
N CYS A 323 0.92 -2.05 -1.70
CA CYS A 323 0.45 -1.32 -2.86
C CYS A 323 -0.11 -2.33 -3.83
N TYR A 324 -1.37 -2.15 -4.21
CA TYR A 324 -1.99 -3.04 -5.16
C TYR A 324 -1.29 -3.01 -6.52
N VAL A 325 -1.51 -4.05 -7.31
CA VAL A 325 -1.16 -4.06 -8.73
C VAL A 325 -2.40 -4.48 -9.48
N THR A 326 -2.69 -3.80 -10.58
CA THR A 326 -3.90 -4.06 -11.37
C THR A 326 -3.58 -5.04 -12.51
N PRO A 327 -4.59 -5.69 -13.12
CA PRO A 327 -4.38 -6.42 -14.37
C PRO A 327 -3.76 -5.55 -15.50
N ALA A 328 -3.97 -4.24 -15.44
CA ALA A 328 -3.50 -3.28 -16.44
C ALA A 328 -2.03 -2.84 -16.25
N GLU A 329 -1.36 -3.27 -15.18
CA GLU A 329 0.05 -2.96 -14.94
C GLU A 329 0.91 -3.30 -16.18
N HIS A 330 1.89 -2.45 -16.46
CA HIS A 330 2.76 -2.52 -17.64
C HIS A 330 2.06 -2.40 -19.02
N LEU A 331 0.75 -2.18 -19.07
CA LEU A 331 -0.02 -2.17 -20.32
C LEU A 331 -0.76 -0.86 -20.57
N ARG A 332 -1.50 -0.35 -19.58
CA ARG A 332 -2.33 0.86 -19.71
C ARG A 332 -2.77 1.40 -18.35
N LEU A 333 -3.46 2.54 -18.36
CA LEU A 333 -4.20 2.99 -17.18
C LEU A 333 -5.37 2.03 -16.85
N PRO A 334 -5.63 1.74 -15.57
CA PRO A 334 -6.67 0.79 -15.16
C PRO A 334 -8.08 1.34 -15.38
N THR A 335 -9.04 0.48 -15.71
CA THR A 335 -10.49 0.75 -15.64
C THR A 335 -11.02 0.53 -14.22
N LEU A 336 -12.32 0.73 -14.00
CA LEU A 336 -12.97 0.39 -12.72
C LEU A 336 -12.87 -1.11 -12.41
N GLU A 337 -13.00 -1.96 -13.41
CA GLU A 337 -12.88 -3.41 -13.28
C GLU A 337 -11.45 -3.81 -12.89
N ASP A 338 -10.44 -3.22 -13.54
CA ASP A 338 -9.03 -3.46 -13.21
C ASP A 338 -8.72 -3.06 -11.75
N VAL A 339 -9.28 -1.92 -11.30
CA VAL A 339 -9.17 -1.45 -9.91
C VAL A 339 -9.83 -2.44 -8.95
N GLN A 340 -11.05 -2.91 -9.27
CA GLN A 340 -11.74 -3.91 -8.46
C GLN A 340 -10.95 -5.21 -8.33
N GLU A 341 -10.39 -5.72 -9.44
CA GLU A 341 -9.58 -6.95 -9.42
C GLU A 341 -8.29 -6.78 -8.61
N GLY A 342 -7.58 -5.66 -8.79
CA GLY A 342 -6.39 -5.34 -8.01
C GLY A 342 -6.66 -5.23 -6.51
N ILE A 343 -7.77 -4.59 -6.11
CA ILE A 343 -8.20 -4.51 -4.71
C ILE A 343 -8.49 -5.90 -4.16
N MET A 344 -9.26 -6.71 -4.89
CA MET A 344 -9.60 -8.07 -4.42
C MET A 344 -8.36 -8.93 -4.25
N ALA A 345 -7.44 -8.92 -5.22
CA ALA A 345 -6.19 -9.67 -5.15
C ALA A 345 -5.35 -9.26 -3.93
N SER A 346 -5.20 -7.96 -3.69
CA SER A 346 -4.41 -7.42 -2.58
C SER A 346 -5.05 -7.67 -1.21
N ARG A 347 -6.39 -7.56 -1.10
CA ARG A 347 -7.10 -7.88 0.15
C ARG A 347 -7.01 -9.36 0.50
N ILE A 348 -7.07 -10.24 -0.49
CA ILE A 348 -6.86 -11.68 -0.30
C ILE A 348 -5.43 -11.94 0.17
N ALA A 349 -4.42 -11.32 -0.46
CA ALA A 349 -3.02 -11.44 -0.06
C ALA A 349 -2.77 -10.94 1.38
N ALA A 350 -3.30 -9.77 1.72
CA ALA A 350 -3.20 -9.19 3.07
C ALA A 350 -3.86 -10.09 4.13
N HIS A 351 -5.07 -10.58 3.88
CA HIS A 351 -5.78 -11.48 4.80
C HIS A 351 -5.05 -12.82 4.98
N ALA A 352 -4.54 -13.40 3.90
CA ALA A 352 -3.74 -14.63 3.97
C ALA A 352 -2.48 -14.43 4.82
N ALA A 353 -1.80 -13.28 4.66
CA ALA A 353 -0.65 -12.92 5.46
C ALA A 353 -1.00 -12.67 6.94
N ASP A 354 -2.14 -12.04 7.22
CA ASP A 354 -2.60 -11.82 8.61
C ASP A 354 -2.86 -13.14 9.34
N ILE A 355 -3.39 -14.15 8.65
CA ILE A 355 -3.50 -15.51 9.21
C ILE A 355 -2.10 -16.08 9.50
N ALA A 356 -1.16 -15.96 8.56
CA ALA A 356 0.20 -16.49 8.72
C ALA A 356 0.97 -15.81 9.86
N LYS A 357 0.80 -14.48 10.02
CA LYS A 357 1.37 -13.69 11.13
C LYS A 357 0.71 -14.00 12.48
N GLY A 358 -0.47 -14.63 12.49
CA GLY A 358 -1.25 -14.86 13.71
C GLY A 358 -1.89 -13.59 14.26
N VAL A 359 -2.27 -12.65 13.40
CA VAL A 359 -2.99 -11.43 13.83
C VAL A 359 -4.27 -11.83 14.58
N PRO A 360 -4.52 -11.29 15.79
CA PRO A 360 -5.68 -11.68 16.59
C PRO A 360 -6.99 -11.60 15.80
N GLY A 361 -7.74 -12.71 15.77
CA GLY A 361 -9.05 -12.78 15.12
C GLY A 361 -9.04 -12.98 13.59
N ALA A 362 -7.87 -12.90 12.91
CA ALA A 362 -7.80 -13.03 11.45
C ALA A 362 -8.42 -14.34 10.94
N GLY A 363 -8.06 -15.47 11.56
CA GLY A 363 -8.58 -16.79 11.18
C GLY A 363 -10.04 -17.07 11.61
N GLU A 364 -10.68 -16.21 12.39
CA GLU A 364 -12.07 -16.45 12.83
C GLU A 364 -13.07 -16.31 11.68
N ARG A 365 -12.80 -15.43 10.71
CA ARG A 365 -13.62 -15.28 9.51
C ARG A 365 -13.61 -16.56 8.67
N ASP A 366 -12.43 -17.16 8.46
CA ASP A 366 -12.26 -18.43 7.76
C ASP A 366 -12.98 -19.58 8.48
N LYS A 367 -12.91 -19.62 9.82
CA LYS A 367 -13.67 -20.61 10.61
C LYS A 367 -15.18 -20.43 10.45
N ARG A 368 -15.70 -19.20 10.43
CA ARG A 368 -17.13 -18.94 10.18
C ARG A 368 -17.54 -19.36 8.76
N MET A 369 -16.73 -19.03 7.76
CA MET A 369 -16.90 -19.51 6.37
C MET A 369 -16.92 -21.05 6.31
N ALA A 370 -15.97 -21.72 6.97
CA ALA A 370 -15.91 -23.18 7.00
C ALA A 370 -17.14 -23.80 7.68
N LYS A 371 -17.62 -23.23 8.79
CA LYS A 371 -18.88 -23.65 9.45
C LYS A 371 -20.09 -23.45 8.53
N ALA A 372 -20.16 -22.34 7.81
CA ALA A 372 -21.25 -22.09 6.86
C ALA A 372 -21.22 -23.07 5.68
N ARG A 373 -20.02 -23.34 5.12
CA ARG A 373 -19.82 -24.38 4.08
C ARG A 373 -20.20 -25.77 4.57
N GLN A 374 -19.80 -26.13 5.78
CA GLN A 374 -20.16 -27.42 6.38
C GLN A 374 -21.68 -27.56 6.50
N LYS A 375 -22.41 -26.50 6.82
CA LYS A 375 -23.89 -26.51 6.88
C LYS A 375 -24.58 -26.36 5.52
N LEU A 376 -23.81 -26.13 4.45
CA LEU A 376 -24.33 -25.71 3.14
C LEU A 376 -25.22 -24.46 3.22
N ASP A 377 -24.94 -23.58 4.19
CA ASP A 377 -25.65 -22.31 4.38
C ASP A 377 -25.03 -21.28 3.43
N TRP A 378 -25.66 -21.10 2.27
CA TRP A 378 -25.16 -20.20 1.22
C TRP A 378 -25.21 -18.73 1.64
N GLU A 379 -26.25 -18.30 2.35
CA GLU A 379 -26.38 -16.92 2.81
C GLU A 379 -25.31 -16.58 3.84
N ALA A 380 -25.03 -17.48 4.79
CA ALA A 380 -23.92 -17.32 5.73
C ALA A 380 -22.57 -17.33 5.01
N GLN A 381 -22.38 -18.17 3.97
CA GLN A 381 -21.16 -18.13 3.17
C GLN A 381 -20.97 -16.79 2.46
N PHE A 382 -22.02 -16.26 1.81
CA PHE A 382 -21.94 -14.97 1.14
C PHE A 382 -21.62 -13.85 2.12
N LYS A 383 -22.23 -13.85 3.31
CA LYS A 383 -21.94 -12.84 4.35
C LYS A 383 -20.46 -12.83 4.77
N GLU A 384 -19.81 -13.97 4.81
CA GLU A 384 -18.40 -14.07 5.19
C GLU A 384 -17.43 -13.87 4.00
N ALA A 385 -17.90 -13.89 2.74
CA ALA A 385 -17.06 -13.70 1.57
C ALA A 385 -16.44 -12.29 1.50
N ILE A 386 -15.21 -12.17 0.98
CA ILE A 386 -14.55 -10.87 0.76
C ILE A 386 -15.32 -10.04 -0.28
N ASP A 387 -15.82 -10.71 -1.32
CA ASP A 387 -16.71 -10.17 -2.35
C ASP A 387 -18.02 -10.97 -2.38
N PRO A 388 -19.03 -10.59 -1.58
CA PRO A 388 -20.33 -11.25 -1.55
C PRO A 388 -21.08 -11.13 -2.88
N GLU A 389 -20.92 -10.02 -3.61
CA GLU A 389 -21.64 -9.75 -4.86
C GLU A 389 -21.19 -10.75 -5.94
N LYS A 390 -19.88 -10.91 -6.14
CA LYS A 390 -19.34 -11.89 -7.11
C LYS A 390 -19.66 -13.33 -6.73
N ALA A 391 -19.59 -13.68 -5.44
CA ALA A 391 -19.94 -15.02 -4.97
C ALA A 391 -21.40 -15.39 -5.25
N ARG A 392 -22.34 -14.45 -5.04
CA ARG A 392 -23.76 -14.62 -5.37
C ARG A 392 -23.98 -14.75 -6.87
N ALA A 393 -23.35 -13.88 -7.67
CA ALA A 393 -23.46 -13.91 -9.12
C ALA A 393 -23.01 -15.27 -9.70
N TYR A 394 -21.89 -15.82 -9.22
CA TYR A 394 -21.39 -17.13 -9.64
C TYR A 394 -22.30 -18.28 -9.22
N ARG A 395 -22.95 -18.17 -8.05
CA ARG A 395 -23.95 -19.17 -7.64
C ARG A 395 -25.15 -19.13 -8.58
N ALA A 396 -25.67 -17.95 -8.83
CA ALA A 396 -26.87 -17.71 -9.63
C ALA A 396 -26.69 -18.04 -11.12
N SER A 397 -25.46 -18.02 -11.65
CA SER A 397 -25.17 -18.35 -13.05
C SER A 397 -25.27 -19.86 -13.37
N SER A 398 -25.61 -20.69 -12.39
CA SER A 398 -25.67 -22.14 -12.52
C SER A 398 -27.03 -22.70 -12.11
N ALA A 399 -27.58 -23.65 -12.88
CA ALA A 399 -28.81 -24.35 -12.51
C ALA A 399 -28.51 -25.37 -11.40
N HIS A 400 -29.01 -25.13 -10.19
CA HIS A 400 -28.70 -25.91 -9.01
C HIS A 400 -29.94 -26.35 -8.23
N ASP A 401 -29.83 -27.45 -7.48
CA ASP A 401 -30.90 -28.02 -6.65
C ASP A 401 -31.21 -27.21 -5.37
N GLY A 402 -30.51 -26.08 -5.17
CA GLY A 402 -30.66 -25.19 -4.02
C GLY A 402 -29.79 -25.59 -2.82
N HIS A 403 -29.43 -26.85 -2.69
CA HIS A 403 -28.66 -27.37 -1.56
C HIS A 403 -27.16 -27.41 -1.85
N THR A 404 -26.77 -27.86 -3.03
CA THR A 404 -25.37 -28.12 -3.39
C THR A 404 -24.92 -27.28 -4.59
N CYS A 405 -23.60 -27.12 -4.76
CA CYS A 405 -23.05 -26.50 -5.97
C CYS A 405 -23.10 -27.47 -7.16
N THR A 406 -23.01 -26.92 -8.37
CA THR A 406 -23.06 -27.70 -9.61
C THR A 406 -21.79 -28.52 -9.88
N MET A 407 -20.69 -28.28 -9.15
CA MET A 407 -19.43 -29.02 -9.33
C MET A 407 -19.59 -30.51 -9.01
N CYS A 408 -20.36 -30.85 -7.98
CA CYS A 408 -20.58 -32.23 -7.55
C CYS A 408 -22.07 -32.61 -7.47
N GLY A 409 -22.98 -31.63 -7.34
CA GLY A 409 -24.41 -31.90 -7.18
C GLY A 409 -24.69 -32.91 -6.06
N LYS A 410 -25.43 -33.97 -6.39
CA LYS A 410 -25.85 -35.03 -5.45
C LYS A 410 -24.70 -35.84 -4.83
N ILE A 411 -23.52 -35.83 -5.44
CA ILE A 411 -22.31 -36.48 -4.88
C ILE A 411 -21.43 -35.50 -4.09
N CYS A 412 -22.01 -34.40 -3.60
CA CYS A 412 -21.32 -33.45 -2.73
C CYS A 412 -20.79 -34.15 -1.47
N ALA A 413 -19.47 -34.05 -1.26
CA ALA A 413 -18.78 -34.68 -0.13
C ALA A 413 -19.32 -34.17 1.23
N VAL A 414 -19.53 -32.86 1.36
CA VAL A 414 -20.01 -32.24 2.61
C VAL A 414 -21.43 -32.74 2.94
N GLN A 415 -22.33 -32.72 1.96
CA GLN A 415 -23.70 -33.21 2.16
C GLN A 415 -23.70 -34.69 2.55
N THR A 416 -22.91 -35.50 1.83
CA THR A 416 -22.81 -36.95 2.04
C THR A 416 -22.35 -37.27 3.45
N ILE A 417 -21.25 -36.64 3.91
CA ILE A 417 -20.74 -36.86 5.26
C ILE A 417 -21.69 -36.36 6.34
N ASN A 418 -22.32 -35.19 6.16
CA ASN A 418 -23.29 -34.70 7.15
C ASN A 418 -24.45 -35.67 7.34
N LYS A 419 -25.01 -36.18 6.24
CA LYS A 419 -26.09 -37.16 6.27
C LYS A 419 -25.65 -38.46 6.95
N ALA A 420 -24.49 -38.98 6.57
CA ALA A 420 -23.94 -40.20 7.16
C ALA A 420 -23.73 -40.06 8.68
N LEU A 421 -23.17 -38.93 9.13
CA LEU A 421 -22.97 -38.65 10.56
C LEU A 421 -24.27 -38.42 11.33
N ALA A 422 -25.32 -37.92 10.66
CA ALA A 422 -26.66 -37.76 11.22
C ALA A 422 -27.48 -39.06 11.22
N GLY A 423 -26.95 -40.17 10.68
CA GLY A 423 -27.68 -41.43 10.51
C GLY A 423 -28.74 -41.38 9.41
N GLU A 424 -28.71 -40.37 8.54
CA GLU A 424 -29.63 -40.22 7.41
C GLU A 424 -29.20 -41.09 6.22
N LYS A 425 -30.19 -41.49 5.40
CA LYS A 425 -29.91 -42.24 4.17
C LYS A 425 -29.22 -41.37 3.13
N VAL A 426 -28.01 -41.77 2.74
CA VAL A 426 -27.29 -41.18 1.62
C VAL A 426 -27.86 -41.71 0.30
N THR A 427 -28.46 -40.82 -0.50
CA THR A 427 -28.95 -41.15 -1.85
C THR A 427 -28.13 -40.40 -2.88
N LEU A 428 -27.49 -41.14 -3.79
CA LEU A 428 -26.61 -40.59 -4.84
C LEU A 428 -27.25 -40.59 -6.24
N LYS A 429 -28.48 -41.11 -6.36
CA LYS A 429 -29.26 -41.14 -7.61
C LYS A 429 -30.01 -39.83 -7.84
#